data_AF-K1MRK1-F1
#
_entry.id   AF-K1MRK1-F1
#
_cell.length_a   1.000
_cell.length_b   1.000
_cell.length_c   1.000
_cell.angle_alpha   90.00
_cell.angle_beta   90.00
_cell.angle_gamma   90.00
#
_symmetry.space_group_name_H-M   'P 1'
#
loop_
_entity.id
_entity.type
_entity.pdbx_description
1 polymer ?
#
loop_
_entity_poly.entity_id
_entity_poly.type
_entity_poly.pdbx_seq_one_letter_code
_entity_poly.pdbx_strand_id
1 'polypeptide(L)' 'MAVKKNNFEEQLTNLEQIVQNLENGNVPLEDALKEFQEGVKISRDLEKKLNSAEETVAKLIDSDGTEHKLDPNNASAPEE' A
#
# COMPACT_ATOMS: atom_id res chain seq x y z
N MET A 1 -21.69 7.65 -2.62
CA MET A 1 -20.47 8.44 -2.91
C MET A 1 -19.27 7.56 -2.61
N ALA A 2 -18.38 7.35 -3.58
CA ALA A 2 -17.36 6.30 -3.54
C ALA A 2 -16.26 6.61 -2.50
N VAL A 3 -16.34 5.93 -1.35
CA VAL A 3 -15.29 5.94 -0.32
C VAL A 3 -14.29 4.84 -0.66
N LYS A 4 -13.23 5.17 -1.39
CA LYS A 4 -12.05 4.28 -1.51
C LYS A 4 -10.76 4.99 -1.94
N LYS A 5 -10.59 6.26 -1.58
CA LYS A 5 -9.43 7.08 -1.96
C LYS A 5 -8.47 7.46 -0.82
N ASN A 6 -8.62 6.85 0.36
CA ASN A 6 -7.85 7.29 1.53
C ASN A 6 -6.99 6.21 2.18
N ASN A 7 -7.11 4.91 1.86
CA ASN A 7 -6.45 3.89 2.68
C ASN A 7 -4.92 3.82 2.47
N PHE A 8 -4.40 4.13 1.27
CA PHE A 8 -2.94 4.15 1.05
C PHE A 8 -2.33 5.47 1.51
N GLU A 9 -2.87 6.59 1.05
CA GLU A 9 -2.39 7.94 1.33
C GLU A 9 -2.47 8.28 2.83
N GLU A 10 -3.52 7.84 3.52
CA GLU A 10 -3.64 7.99 4.98
C GLU A 10 -2.59 7.16 5.73
N GLN A 11 -2.36 5.92 5.30
CA GLN A 11 -1.32 5.08 5.88
C GLN A 11 0.08 5.67 5.65
N LEU A 12 0.35 6.20 4.45
CA LEU A 12 1.59 6.89 4.14
C LEU A 12 1.78 8.12 5.03
N THR A 13 0.74 8.95 5.16
CA THR A 13 0.76 10.14 6.03
C THR A 13 1.02 9.76 7.50
N ASN A 14 0.39 8.69 7.98
CA ASN A 14 0.61 8.20 9.34
C ASN A 14 2.06 7.70 9.54
N LEU A 15 2.63 7.00 8.54
CA LEU A 15 4.02 6.57 8.59
C LEU A 15 4.98 7.77 8.63
N GLU A 16 4.74 8.80 7.82
CA GLU A 16 5.54 10.03 7.81
C GLU A 16 5.49 10.72 9.18
N GLN A 17 4.32 10.78 9.81
CA GLN A 17 4.16 11.37 11.14
C GLN A 17 4.93 10.59 12.22
N ILE A 18 4.87 9.25 12.17
CA ILE A 18 5.65 8.38 13.07
C ILE A 18 7.15 8.63 12.91
N VAL A 19 7.64 8.70 11.67
CA VAL A 19 9.07 8.96 11.40
C VAL A 19 9.47 10.32 11.97
N GLN A 20 8.68 11.38 11.72
CA GLN A 20 8.95 12.71 12.27
C GLN A 20 8.99 12.71 13.80
N ASN A 21 8.05 12.01 14.46
CA ASN A 21 8.03 11.92 15.92
C ASN A 21 9.28 11.23 16.48
N LEU A 22 9.70 10.13 15.85
CA LEU A 22 10.91 9.40 16.23
C LEU A 22 12.18 10.22 16.00
N GLU A 23 12.27 10.96 14.89
CA GLU A 23 13.40 11.84 14.57
C GLU A 23 13.54 13.03 15.52
N ASN A 24 12.41 13.55 16.02
CA ASN A 24 12.40 14.65 16.99
C ASN A 24 13.00 14.26 18.35
N GLY A 25 13.08 12.97 18.69
CA GLY A 25 13.80 12.47 19.87
C GLY A 25 13.21 12.86 21.24
N ASN A 26 12.06 13.55 21.27
CA ASN A 26 11.35 13.95 22.50
C ASN A 26 10.33 12.91 22.99
N VAL A 27 10.32 11.71 22.41
CA VAL A 27 9.40 10.63 22.75
C VAL A 27 10.06 9.72 23.79
N PRO A 28 9.36 9.36 24.89
CA PRO A 28 9.85 8.36 25.86
C PRO A 28 10.21 7.04 25.17
N LEU A 29 11.24 6.34 25.67
CA LEU A 29 11.73 5.10 25.06
C LEU A 29 10.62 4.05 24.81
N GLU A 30 9.70 3.89 25.77
CA GLU A 30 8.60 2.93 25.64
C GLU A 30 7.63 3.29 24.51
N ASP A 31 7.38 4.58 24.30
CA ASP A 31 6.49 5.06 23.26
C ASP A 31 7.19 5.07 21.90
N ALA A 32 8.49 5.39 21.86
CA ALA A 32 9.32 5.28 20.66
C ALA A 32 9.36 3.83 20.15
N LEU A 33 9.41 2.84 21.04
CA LEU A 33 9.34 1.43 20.66
C LEU A 33 7.97 1.04 20.06
N LYS A 34 6.87 1.60 20.58
CA LYS A 34 5.52 1.37 20.02
C LYS A 34 5.39 2.03 18.65
N GLU A 35 5.77 3.29 18.53
CA GLU A 35 5.76 4.04 17.27
C GLU A 35 6.61 3.33 16.21
N PHE A 36 7.79 2.82 16.58
CA PHE A 36 8.64 2.04 15.67
C PHE A 36 7.94 0.74 15.20
N GLN A 37 7.33 -0.02 16.11
CA GLN A 37 6.59 -1.24 15.74
C GLN A 37 5.42 -0.93 14.80
N GLU A 38 4.69 0.15 15.07
CA GLU A 38 3.59 0.61 14.23
C GLU A 38 4.09 1.06 12.85
N GLY A 39 5.15 1.85 12.79
CA GLY A 39 5.79 2.28 11.55
C GLY A 39 6.25 1.11 10.68
N VAL A 40 6.88 0.09 11.28
CA VAL A 40 7.28 -1.14 10.56
C VAL A 40 6.07 -1.88 10.00
N LYS A 41 4.96 -1.96 10.76
CA LYS A 41 3.73 -2.59 10.29
C LYS A 41 3.14 -1.85 9.10
N ILE A 42 2.99 -0.53 9.21
CA ILE A 42 2.45 0.31 8.14
C ILE A 42 3.33 0.22 6.89
N SER A 43 4.65 0.30 7.04
CA SER A 43 5.60 0.17 5.93
C SER A 43 5.41 -1.14 5.16
N ARG A 44 5.24 -2.27 5.86
CA ARG A 44 5.00 -3.58 5.22
C ARG A 44 3.66 -3.65 4.51
N ASP A 45 2.63 -3.02 5.06
CA ASP A 45 1.30 -3.00 4.45
C ASP A 45 1.28 -2.13 3.19
N LEU A 46 1.99 -1.00 3.19
CA LEU A 46 2.18 -0.16 2.00
C LEU A 46 2.96 -0.90 0.91
N GLU A 47 4.07 -1.56 1.26
CA GLU A 47 4.87 -2.38 0.33
C GLU A 47 4.02 -3.45 -0.35
N LYS A 48 3.21 -4.20 0.43
CA LYS A 48 2.30 -5.22 -0.13
C LYS A 48 1.28 -4.63 -1.11
N LYS A 49 0.74 -3.44 -0.80
CA LYS A 49 -0.21 -2.76 -1.69
C LYS A 49 0.47 -2.34 -2.99
N LEU A 50 1.69 -1.83 -2.93
CA LEU A 50 2.48 -1.46 -4.11
C LEU A 50 2.78 -2.69 -4.96
N ASN A 51 3.26 -3.78 -4.35
CA ASN A 51 3.54 -5.03 -5.06
C ASN A 51 2.29 -5.60 -5.75
N SER A 52 1.14 -5.57 -5.07
CA SER A 52 -0.13 -6.01 -5.65
C SER A 52 -0.58 -5.11 -6.81
N ALA A 53 -0.35 -3.79 -6.72
CA ALA A 53 -0.65 -2.86 -7.80
C ALA A 53 0.27 -3.10 -9.00
N GLU A 54 1.58 -3.31 -8.76
CA GLU A 54 2.56 -3.65 -9.80
C GLU A 54 2.22 -4.96 -10.50
N GLU A 55 1.87 -6.02 -9.75
CA GLU A 55 1.44 -7.29 -10.32
C GLU A 55 0.16 -7.13 -11.16
N THR A 56 -0.78 -6.31 -10.70
CA THR A 56 -2.00 -6.01 -11.45
C THR A 56 -1.67 -5.30 -12.77
N VAL A 57 -0.77 -4.32 -12.74
CA VAL A 57 -0.32 -3.60 -13.94
C VAL A 57 0.44 -4.52 -14.89
N ALA A 58 1.35 -5.35 -14.39
CA ALA A 58 2.09 -6.33 -15.20
C ALA A 58 1.15 -7.31 -15.91
N LYS A 59 0.14 -7.85 -15.19
CA LYS A 59 -0.90 -8.71 -15.77
C LYS A 59 -1.76 -8.05 -16.85
N LEU A 60 -1.86 -6.72 -16.86
CA LEU A 60 -2.56 -5.99 -17.92
C LEU A 60 -1.70 -5.78 -19.16
N ILE A 61 -0.37 -5.92 -19.04
CA ILE A 61 0.62 -5.61 -20.07
C ILE A 61 1.14 -6.89 -20.76
N ASP A 62 1.14 -8.06 -20.09
CA ASP A 62 1.58 -9.33 -20.68
C ASP A 62 0.42 -10.04 -21.42
N SER A 63 0.47 -10.35 -22.73
CA SER A 63 1.51 -11.14 -23.41
C SER A 63 1.82 -10.73 -24.89
N ASP A 64 1.34 -9.57 -25.37
CA ASP A 64 1.56 -9.12 -26.77
C ASP A 64 1.69 -7.58 -26.91
N GLY A 65 1.91 -6.86 -25.79
CA GLY A 65 1.84 -5.39 -25.75
C GLY A 65 0.42 -4.82 -25.85
N THR A 66 -0.60 -5.66 -25.64
CA THR A 66 -2.01 -5.29 -25.73
C THR A 66 -2.59 -5.00 -24.34
N GLU A 67 -3.08 -3.78 -24.11
CA GLU A 67 -3.74 -3.38 -22.86
C GLU A 67 -5.09 -4.10 -22.67
N HIS A 68 -5.22 -4.92 -21.63
CA HIS A 68 -6.52 -5.51 -21.27
C HIS A 68 -7.34 -4.57 -20.38
N LYS A 69 -8.63 -4.40 -20.69
CA LYS A 69 -9.56 -3.57 -19.89
C LYS A 69 -9.99 -4.37 -18.65
N LEU A 70 -9.78 -3.82 -17.45
CA LEU A 70 -10.30 -4.38 -16.20
C LEU A 70 -11.83 -4.31 -16.19
N ASP A 71 -12.50 -5.46 -16.26
CA ASP A 71 -13.94 -5.56 -16.00
C ASP A 71 -14.17 -5.99 -14.53
N PRO A 72 -14.70 -5.12 -13.66
CA PRO A 72 -14.73 -5.34 -12.21
C PRO A 72 -15.72 -6.43 -11.76
N ASN A 73 -16.42 -7.10 -12.69
CA ASN A 73 -17.46 -8.08 -12.38
C ASN A 73 -17.19 -9.50 -12.91
N ASN A 74 -16.07 -9.77 -13.59
CA ASN A 74 -15.80 -11.10 -14.14
C ASN A 74 -14.50 -11.69 -13.57
N ALA A 75 -14.61 -12.40 -12.43
CA ALA A 75 -13.52 -13.14 -11.79
C ALA A 75 -13.34 -14.56 -12.36
N SER A 76 -13.58 -14.74 -13.66
CA SER A 76 -13.32 -16.01 -14.33
C SER A 76 -12.19 -15.80 -15.32
N ALA A 77 -11.09 -16.51 -15.07
CA ALA A 77 -9.92 -16.57 -15.93
C ALA A 77 -10.35 -16.82 -17.40
N PRO A 78 -9.61 -16.29 -18.38
CA PRO A 78 -9.82 -16.70 -19.76
C PRO A 78 -9.50 -18.20 -19.84
N GLU A 79 -10.51 -19.02 -20.14
CA GLU A 79 -10.29 -20.33 -20.71
C GLU A 79 -9.64 -20.13 -22.09
N GLU A 80 -8.58 -20.88 -22.37
CA GLU A 80 -7.87 -20.90 -23.66
C GLU A 80 -8.81 -21.14 -24.85
#